data_AF-A0A7K3WQ41-F1
#
_entry.id   AF-A0A7K3WQ41-F1
#
_cell.length_a   1.000
_cell.length_b   1.000
_cell.length_c   1.000
_cell.angle_alpha   90.00
_cell.angle_beta   90.00
_cell.angle_gamma   90.00
#
_symmetry.space_group_name_H-M   'P 1'
#
loop_
_entity.id
_entity.type
_entity.pdbx_description
1 polymer ?
#
loop_
_entity_poly.entity_id
_entity_poly.type
_entity_poly.pdbx_seq_one_letter_code
_entity_poly.pdbx_strand_id
1 'polypeptide(L)'
;MIEGYELLKLKSVLNADVKEYDQYDQKLIDLEEQRTGLHKARKHYQNVSLHTGLPLPKAFKAAIENGLKEVKDISKKSDLYSVTYFLWLIEGESLKLKKDYSGAVKKYRDVLEIVRSKAPLQSSEREAQILLKIAQCEVLIENYKKAKEIFSETANLFKKSDYEHYLISSKIMFLDFYNGNYSEIKSLLDLRSRSRYITSLPYATAQYEFFNGAFLYLNDKPLTAAKFLFSKANPTASIPFETQLGINFLLLISGIDILSTHPKIADKSIKEAFKNLEEIKADHSLGKRDKLLIRIFKKLKARNYDFEVTLPVIAENLQELKRDSDYKWTPFSHEVVRIEEWINAKNQKSVKPTKKKTTRKIVAKA
;
A
#
# COMPACT_ATOMS: atom_id res chain seq x y z
N MET A 1 12.83 79.02 28.13
CA MET A 1 11.56 78.27 27.88
C MET A 1 11.65 77.36 26.66
N ILE A 2 12.29 77.78 25.57
CA ILE A 2 12.43 77.00 24.32
C ILE A 2 13.26 75.71 24.50
N GLU A 3 14.35 75.74 25.27
CA GLU A 3 15.18 74.53 25.54
C GLU A 3 14.44 73.42 26.31
N GLY A 4 13.56 73.79 27.25
CA GLY A 4 12.79 72.82 28.03
C GLY A 4 11.78 72.05 27.18
N TYR A 5 11.21 72.71 26.16
CA TYR A 5 10.26 72.09 25.22
C TYR A 5 10.96 71.12 24.27
N GLU A 6 12.12 71.50 23.72
CA GLU A 6 12.92 70.61 22.86
C GLU A 6 13.45 69.38 23.64
N LEU A 7 13.87 69.54 24.90
CA LEU A 7 14.26 68.42 25.76
C LEU A 7 13.10 67.46 26.05
N LEU A 8 11.89 67.97 26.28
CA LEU A 8 10.69 67.15 26.46
C LEU A 8 10.32 66.38 25.19
N LYS A 9 10.43 67.03 24.03
CA LYS A 9 10.20 66.40 22.72
C LYS A 9 11.21 65.29 22.46
N LEU A 10 12.50 65.54 22.69
CA LEU A 10 13.57 64.56 22.55
C LEU A 10 13.36 63.35 23.48
N LYS A 11 12.99 63.59 24.74
CA LYS A 11 12.64 62.54 25.71
C LYS A 11 11.44 61.71 25.25
N SER A 12 10.43 62.35 24.64
CA SER A 12 9.25 61.63 24.12
C SER A 12 9.59 60.71 22.95
N VAL A 13 10.47 61.16 22.04
CA VAL A 13 10.94 60.39 20.88
C VAL A 13 11.79 59.21 21.36
N LEU A 14 12.77 59.44 22.23
CA LEU A 14 13.59 58.37 22.82
C LEU A 14 12.73 57.32 23.55
N ASN A 15 11.72 57.74 24.30
CA ASN A 15 10.80 56.79 24.96
C ASN A 15 9.92 56.01 23.97
N ALA A 16 9.55 56.61 22.83
CA ALA A 16 8.82 55.92 21.78
C ALA A 16 9.71 54.89 21.09
N ASP A 17 10.94 55.28 20.74
CA ASP A 17 11.93 54.40 20.11
C ASP A 17 12.31 53.21 21.01
N VAL A 18 12.51 53.44 22.31
CA VAL A 18 12.77 52.36 23.29
C VAL A 18 11.57 51.41 23.37
N LYS A 19 10.34 51.91 23.40
CA LYS A 19 9.14 51.05 23.40
C LYS A 19 9.00 50.26 22.10
N GLU A 20 9.32 50.85 20.96
CA GLU A 20 9.31 50.16 19.67
C GLU A 20 10.39 49.08 19.63
N TYR A 21 11.59 49.38 20.16
CA TYR A 21 12.67 48.41 20.31
C TYR A 21 12.27 47.23 21.22
N ASP A 22 11.69 47.49 22.39
CA ASP A 22 11.20 46.46 23.31
C ASP A 22 10.13 45.57 22.65
N GLN A 23 9.26 46.16 21.80
CA GLN A 23 8.27 45.40 21.03
C GLN A 23 8.93 44.49 19.99
N TYR A 24 9.97 44.97 19.29
CA TYR A 24 10.72 44.13 18.35
C TYR A 24 11.49 43.02 19.06
N ASP A 25 12.09 43.31 20.22
CA ASP A 25 12.85 42.33 21.00
C ASP A 25 11.92 41.21 21.52
N GLN A 26 10.76 41.58 22.07
CA GLN A 26 9.75 40.59 22.46
C GLN A 26 9.26 39.76 21.27
N LYS A 27 9.04 40.40 20.11
CA LYS A 27 8.65 39.69 18.89
C LYS A 27 9.73 38.73 18.39
N LEU A 28 11.01 39.07 18.55
CA LEU A 28 12.12 38.18 18.22
C LEU A 28 12.15 36.97 19.15
N ILE A 29 11.98 37.18 20.46
CA ILE A 29 11.87 36.11 21.45
C ILE A 29 10.72 35.16 21.09
N ASP A 30 9.53 35.71 20.82
CA ASP A 30 8.34 34.92 20.44
C ASP A 30 8.59 34.09 19.16
N LEU A 31 9.25 34.68 18.15
CA LEU A 31 9.62 33.99 16.92
C LEU A 31 10.65 32.88 17.15
N GLU A 32 11.62 33.09 18.05
CA GLU A 32 12.59 32.07 18.43
C GLU A 32 11.96 30.89 19.17
N GLU A 33 11.01 31.16 20.07
CA GLU A 33 10.22 30.13 20.75
C GLU A 33 9.40 29.32 19.74
N GLN A 34 8.71 30.01 18.83
CA GLN A 34 7.94 29.38 17.75
C GLN A 34 8.82 28.51 16.84
N ARG A 35 9.98 29.03 16.41
CA ARG A 35 10.97 28.29 15.61
C ARG A 35 11.44 27.03 16.34
N THR A 36 11.77 27.16 17.62
CA THR A 36 12.22 26.05 18.46
C THR A 36 11.13 24.98 18.62
N GLY A 37 9.89 25.41 18.87
CA GLY A 37 8.71 24.54 18.93
C GLY A 37 8.51 23.77 17.63
N LEU A 38 8.59 24.45 16.48
CA LEU A 38 8.48 23.84 15.16
C LEU A 38 9.57 22.77 14.91
N HIS A 39 10.83 23.07 15.21
CA HIS A 39 11.91 22.11 15.04
C HIS A 39 11.73 20.87 15.92
N LYS A 40 11.31 21.05 17.18
CA LYS A 40 10.98 19.93 18.08
C LYS A 40 9.83 19.10 17.51
N ALA A 41 8.73 19.74 17.09
CA ALA A 41 7.58 19.04 16.51
C ALA A 41 7.95 18.20 15.28
N ARG A 42 8.74 18.78 14.36
CA ARG A 42 9.27 18.06 13.20
C ARG A 42 10.13 16.87 13.60
N LYS A 43 11.03 17.03 14.58
CA LYS A 43 11.91 15.96 15.07
C LYS A 43 11.10 14.79 15.65
N HIS A 44 10.07 15.07 16.45
CA HIS A 44 9.19 14.02 16.97
C HIS A 44 8.45 13.28 15.85
N TYR A 45 7.92 14.01 14.87
CA TYR A 45 7.29 13.37 13.72
C TYR A 45 8.27 12.54 12.90
N GLN A 46 9.50 13.00 12.69
CA GLN A 46 10.54 12.23 11.99
C GLN A 46 10.84 10.91 12.72
N ASN A 47 10.97 10.94 14.04
CA ASN A 47 11.15 9.74 14.85
C ASN A 47 9.96 8.78 14.70
N VAL A 48 8.73 9.29 14.64
CA VAL A 48 7.54 8.46 14.35
C VAL A 48 7.58 7.91 12.92
N SER A 49 7.91 8.74 11.94
CA SER A 49 7.88 8.42 10.52
C SER A 49 8.92 7.37 10.11
N LEU A 50 10.10 7.37 10.74
CA LEU A 50 11.16 6.37 10.54
C LEU A 50 10.70 4.94 10.87
N HIS A 51 9.56 4.81 11.53
CA HIS A 51 9.04 3.56 12.03
C HIS A 51 7.59 3.37 11.58
N THR A 52 7.21 3.78 10.35
CA THR A 52 5.85 3.61 9.83
C THR A 52 5.61 2.31 9.05
N GLY A 53 6.52 1.33 9.14
CA GLY A 53 6.40 -0.01 8.52
C GLY A 53 5.96 -1.09 9.51
N LEU A 54 4.94 -1.89 9.16
CA LEU A 54 4.49 -3.04 9.96
C LEU A 54 5.34 -4.29 9.66
N PRO A 55 5.60 -5.18 10.65
CA PRO A 55 5.19 -5.11 12.06
C PRO A 55 6.13 -4.25 12.91
N LEU A 56 5.57 -3.61 13.94
CA LEU A 56 6.26 -2.59 14.73
C LEU A 56 6.75 -3.13 16.08
N PRO A 57 8.04 -2.96 16.45
CA PRO A 57 8.55 -3.34 17.76
C PRO A 57 7.81 -2.63 18.90
N LYS A 58 7.67 -3.26 20.08
CA LYS A 58 7.01 -2.66 21.27
C LYS A 58 7.54 -1.27 21.65
N ALA A 59 8.84 -1.01 21.40
CA ALA A 59 9.48 0.29 21.60
C ALA A 59 8.83 1.43 20.79
N PHE A 60 8.12 1.12 19.70
CA PHE A 60 7.48 2.10 18.82
C PHE A 60 6.21 2.73 19.40
N LYS A 61 5.42 1.95 20.14
CA LYS A 61 4.20 2.46 20.78
C LYS A 61 4.56 3.59 21.76
N ALA A 62 5.64 3.42 22.52
CA ALA A 62 6.16 4.43 23.42
C ALA A 62 6.66 5.68 22.68
N ALA A 63 7.33 5.53 21.53
CA ALA A 63 7.80 6.66 20.72
C ALA A 63 6.65 7.54 20.19
N ILE A 64 5.56 6.93 19.71
CA ILE A 64 4.36 7.66 19.28
C ILE A 64 3.67 8.33 20.47
N GLU A 65 3.49 7.64 21.59
CA GLU A 65 2.82 8.18 22.77
C GLU A 65 3.61 9.38 23.36
N ASN A 66 4.94 9.27 23.44
CA ASN A 66 5.81 10.37 23.87
C ASN A 66 5.78 11.54 22.90
N GLY A 67 5.94 11.27 21.59
CA GLY A 67 5.86 12.30 20.56
C GLY A 67 4.53 13.05 20.58
N LEU A 68 3.41 12.33 20.76
CA LEU A 68 2.09 12.93 20.86
C LEU A 68 1.95 13.83 22.08
N LYS A 69 2.47 13.40 23.24
CA LYS A 69 2.47 14.22 24.46
C LYS A 69 3.29 15.51 24.27
N GLU A 70 4.53 15.38 23.81
CA GLU A 70 5.46 16.50 23.68
C GLU A 70 5.00 17.52 22.62
N VAL A 71 4.55 17.05 21.46
CA VAL A 71 4.06 17.95 20.40
C VAL A 71 2.75 18.63 20.80
N LYS A 72 1.89 17.96 21.56
CA LYS A 72 0.66 18.57 22.09
C LYS A 72 0.96 19.67 23.12
N ASP A 73 2.01 19.53 23.91
CA ASP A 73 2.42 20.60 24.84
C ASP A 73 3.04 21.79 24.10
N ILE A 74 3.78 21.53 23.01
CA ILE A 74 4.27 22.59 22.11
C ILE A 74 3.09 23.31 21.42
N SER A 75 2.09 22.57 20.93
CA SER A 75 0.96 23.16 20.22
C SER A 75 0.06 24.04 21.09
N LYS A 76 0.05 23.83 22.42
CA LYS A 76 -0.67 24.73 23.34
C LYS A 76 -0.04 26.12 23.42
N LYS A 77 1.24 26.23 23.10
CA LYS A 77 2.05 27.46 23.20
C LYS A 77 2.36 28.07 21.84
N SER A 78 1.91 27.45 20.74
CA SER A 78 2.22 27.88 19.38
C SER A 78 0.96 27.96 18.54
N ASP A 79 0.80 29.05 17.82
CA ASP A 79 -0.25 29.31 16.85
C ASP A 79 0.14 28.91 15.41
N LEU A 80 1.36 28.38 15.22
CA LEU A 80 1.86 27.97 13.91
C LEU A 80 1.12 26.74 13.38
N TYR A 81 0.48 26.88 12.21
CA TYR A 81 -0.12 25.76 11.49
C TYR A 81 0.84 24.59 11.24
N SER A 82 2.14 24.86 11.10
CA SER A 82 3.15 23.82 10.94
C SER A 82 3.32 22.93 12.17
N VAL A 83 3.12 23.46 13.39
CA VAL A 83 3.10 22.64 14.62
C VAL A 83 1.84 21.79 14.65
N THR A 84 0.68 22.37 14.33
CA THR A 84 -0.60 21.65 14.20
C THR A 84 -0.52 20.51 13.19
N TYR A 85 0.11 20.76 12.04
CA TYR A 85 0.37 19.77 10.99
C TYR A 85 1.10 18.54 11.53
N PHE A 86 2.20 18.73 12.25
CA PHE A 86 2.96 17.61 12.83
C PHE A 86 2.19 16.89 13.94
N LEU A 87 1.46 17.62 14.79
CA LEU A 87 0.61 17.01 15.82
C LEU A 87 -0.42 16.06 15.18
N TRP A 88 -1.15 16.55 14.19
CA TRP A 88 -2.23 15.81 13.55
C TRP A 88 -1.72 14.61 12.75
N LEU A 89 -0.53 14.71 12.17
CA LEU A 89 0.15 13.56 11.56
C LEU A 89 0.46 12.46 12.59
N ILE A 90 1.01 12.81 13.76
CA ILE A 90 1.29 11.86 14.84
C ILE A 90 -0.02 11.24 15.37
N GLU A 91 -1.08 12.04 15.51
CA GLU A 91 -2.41 11.55 15.90
C GLU A 91 -2.96 10.53 14.88
N GLY A 92 -2.82 10.79 13.58
CA GLY A 92 -3.19 9.85 12.52
C GLY A 92 -2.41 8.53 12.58
N GLU A 93 -1.09 8.57 12.82
CA GLU A 93 -0.28 7.35 12.97
C GLU A 93 -0.62 6.58 14.26
N SER A 94 -0.95 7.28 15.34
CA SER A 94 -1.45 6.67 16.58
C SER A 94 -2.77 5.91 16.35
N LEU A 95 -3.68 6.47 15.56
CA LEU A 95 -4.94 5.82 15.20
C LEU A 95 -4.71 4.57 14.34
N LYS A 96 -3.83 4.64 13.33
CA LYS A 96 -3.41 3.46 12.54
C LYS A 96 -2.84 2.35 13.42
N LEU A 97 -2.01 2.70 14.40
CA LEU A 97 -1.45 1.74 15.36
C LEU A 97 -2.52 1.00 16.16
N LYS A 98 -3.60 1.70 16.51
CA LYS A 98 -4.76 1.13 17.22
C LYS A 98 -5.71 0.37 16.29
N LYS A 99 -5.35 0.21 15.01
CA LYS A 99 -6.19 -0.31 13.92
C LYS A 99 -7.49 0.50 13.70
N ASP A 100 -7.55 1.74 14.20
CA ASP A 100 -8.65 2.67 13.91
C ASP A 100 -8.35 3.44 12.62
N TYR A 101 -8.43 2.72 11.50
CA TYR A 101 -8.13 3.29 10.19
C TYR A 101 -9.16 4.33 9.75
N SER A 102 -10.43 4.17 10.14
CA SER A 102 -11.49 5.15 9.86
C SER A 102 -11.24 6.47 10.59
N GLY A 103 -10.86 6.42 11.86
CA GLY A 103 -10.41 7.60 12.61
C GLY A 103 -9.17 8.23 11.97
N ALA A 104 -8.19 7.42 11.56
CA ALA A 104 -6.99 7.92 10.89
C ALA A 104 -7.32 8.64 9.56
N VAL A 105 -8.24 8.11 8.74
CA VAL A 105 -8.71 8.77 7.51
C VAL A 105 -9.28 10.14 7.80
N LYS A 106 -10.18 10.27 8.78
CA LYS A 106 -10.75 11.57 9.17
C LYS A 106 -9.63 12.54 9.54
N LYS A 107 -8.69 12.08 10.36
CA LYS A 107 -7.59 12.92 10.83
C LYS A 107 -6.67 13.38 9.70
N TYR A 108 -6.33 12.49 8.76
CA TYR A 108 -5.51 12.87 7.61
C TYR A 108 -6.25 13.79 6.63
N ARG A 109 -7.59 13.74 6.56
CA ARG A 109 -8.36 14.72 5.80
C ARG A 109 -8.26 16.12 6.41
N ASP A 110 -8.30 16.22 7.74
CA ASP A 110 -8.05 17.51 8.43
C ASP A 110 -6.64 18.04 8.09
N VAL A 111 -5.63 17.15 8.05
CA VAL A 111 -4.26 17.50 7.64
C VAL A 111 -4.21 17.96 6.18
N LEU A 112 -4.92 17.26 5.28
CA LEU A 112 -4.96 17.61 3.86
C LEU A 112 -5.58 19.00 3.64
N GLU A 113 -6.62 19.34 4.40
CA GLU A 113 -7.26 20.66 4.33
C GLU A 113 -6.30 21.80 4.70
N ILE A 114 -5.53 21.65 5.78
CA ILE A 114 -4.54 22.67 6.17
C ILE A 114 -3.38 22.75 5.19
N VAL A 115 -2.94 21.62 4.61
CA VAL A 115 -1.90 21.60 3.56
C VAL A 115 -2.37 22.37 2.33
N ARG A 116 -3.63 22.21 1.93
CA ARG A 116 -4.21 22.91 0.77
C ARG A 116 -4.54 24.37 1.03
N SER A 117 -4.87 24.77 2.26
CA SER A 117 -5.37 26.12 2.57
C SER A 117 -4.32 27.07 3.16
N LYS A 118 -3.19 26.58 3.67
CA LYS A 118 -2.20 27.41 4.38
C LYS A 118 -0.89 27.51 3.61
N ALA A 119 -0.53 28.73 3.19
CA ALA A 119 0.65 29.00 2.36
C ALA A 119 1.97 28.37 2.86
N PRO A 120 2.30 28.34 4.17
CA PRO A 120 3.54 27.70 4.65
C PRO A 120 3.55 26.16 4.47
N LEU A 121 2.36 25.57 4.26
CA LEU A 121 2.16 24.14 4.15
C LEU A 121 1.94 23.66 2.70
N GLN A 122 1.48 24.53 1.81
CA GLN A 122 1.16 24.21 0.42
C GLN A 122 2.38 23.68 -0.34
N SER A 123 2.29 22.40 -0.72
CA SER A 123 3.26 21.71 -1.57
C SER A 123 2.61 20.46 -2.14
N SER A 124 2.77 20.23 -3.44
CA SER A 124 2.27 19.01 -4.11
C SER A 124 2.85 17.74 -3.49
N GLU A 125 4.11 17.79 -3.03
CA GLU A 125 4.76 16.65 -2.37
C GLU A 125 4.10 16.33 -1.03
N ARG A 126 3.85 17.35 -0.20
CA ARG A 126 3.16 17.16 1.09
C ARG A 126 1.74 16.67 0.86
N GLU A 127 1.03 17.28 -0.08
CA GLU A 127 -0.31 16.86 -0.47
C GLU A 127 -0.34 15.38 -0.89
N ALA A 128 0.60 14.97 -1.75
CA ALA A 128 0.74 13.59 -2.18
C ALA A 128 1.02 12.64 -0.99
N GLN A 129 1.91 13.02 -0.07
CA GLN A 129 2.20 12.21 1.12
C GLN A 129 0.96 11.98 1.99
N ILE A 130 0.13 13.01 2.17
CA ILE A 130 -1.12 12.88 2.94
C ILE A 130 -2.14 12.02 2.19
N LEU A 131 -2.33 12.24 0.89
CA LEU A 131 -3.23 11.44 0.07
C LEU A 131 -2.83 9.95 0.07
N LEU A 132 -1.53 9.65 0.00
CA LEU A 132 -1.03 8.27 0.12
C LEU A 132 -1.38 7.63 1.46
N LYS A 133 -1.27 8.36 2.57
CA LYS A 133 -1.66 7.87 3.91
C LYS A 133 -3.16 7.60 3.99
N ILE A 134 -3.99 8.50 3.42
CA ILE A 134 -5.45 8.30 3.34
C ILE A 134 -5.76 7.05 2.52
N ALA A 135 -5.21 6.96 1.30
CA ALA A 135 -5.45 5.83 0.39
C ALA A 135 -5.04 4.50 1.02
N GLN A 136 -3.90 4.44 1.72
CA GLN A 136 -3.49 3.24 2.46
C GLN A 136 -4.50 2.85 3.55
N CYS A 137 -5.04 3.81 4.30
CA CYS A 137 -6.07 3.50 5.31
C CYS A 137 -7.37 3.01 4.66
N GLU A 138 -7.79 3.62 3.55
CA GLU A 138 -8.96 3.18 2.77
C GLU A 138 -8.79 1.73 2.27
N VAL A 139 -7.57 1.33 1.87
CA VAL A 139 -7.26 -0.06 1.49
C VAL A 139 -7.38 -1.01 2.68
N LEU A 140 -6.92 -0.59 3.87
CA LEU A 140 -6.95 -1.41 5.08
C LEU A 140 -8.37 -1.61 5.65
N ILE A 141 -9.31 -0.73 5.30
CA ILE A 141 -10.75 -0.90 5.56
C ILE A 141 -11.50 -1.48 4.36
N GLU A 142 -10.77 -2.00 3.37
CA GLU A 142 -11.30 -2.66 2.17
C GLU A 142 -12.18 -1.77 1.27
N ASN A 143 -12.04 -0.44 1.39
CA ASN A 143 -12.71 0.54 0.53
C ASN A 143 -11.88 0.79 -0.74
N TYR A 144 -11.70 -0.24 -1.55
CA TYR A 144 -10.78 -0.21 -2.71
C TYR A 144 -11.19 0.82 -3.78
N LYS A 145 -12.49 1.05 -3.96
CA LYS A 145 -12.98 2.09 -4.88
C LYS A 145 -12.50 3.47 -4.45
N LYS A 146 -12.67 3.82 -3.18
CA LYS A 146 -12.24 5.12 -2.67
C LYS A 146 -10.72 5.27 -2.65
N ALA A 147 -10.01 4.20 -2.27
CA ALA A 147 -8.56 4.16 -2.36
C ALA A 147 -8.06 4.42 -3.80
N LYS A 148 -8.72 3.84 -4.82
CA LYS A 148 -8.36 4.04 -6.23
C LYS A 148 -8.54 5.50 -6.65
N GLU A 149 -9.66 6.13 -6.27
CA GLU A 149 -9.90 7.55 -6.54
C GLU A 149 -8.77 8.42 -5.98
N ILE A 150 -8.38 8.18 -4.72
CA ILE A 150 -7.35 8.96 -4.04
C ILE A 150 -5.95 8.69 -4.62
N PHE A 151 -5.61 7.44 -4.96
CA PHE A 151 -4.36 7.16 -5.67
C PHE A 151 -4.33 7.82 -7.04
N SER A 152 -5.45 7.87 -7.76
CA SER A 152 -5.52 8.55 -9.06
C SER A 152 -5.31 10.05 -8.92
N GLU A 153 -5.95 10.68 -7.92
CA GLU A 153 -5.71 12.07 -7.54
C GLU A 153 -4.24 12.31 -7.19
N THR A 154 -3.63 11.42 -6.41
CA THR A 154 -2.21 11.49 -6.05
C THR A 154 -1.31 11.37 -7.28
N ALA A 155 -1.61 10.45 -8.21
CA ALA A 155 -0.81 10.22 -9.40
C ALA A 155 -0.73 11.45 -10.33
N ASN A 156 -1.77 12.30 -10.30
CA ASN A 156 -1.84 13.54 -11.07
C ASN A 156 -0.92 14.65 -10.52
N LEU A 157 -0.38 14.49 -9.30
CA LEU A 157 0.58 15.42 -8.70
C LEU A 157 2.02 15.19 -9.20
N PHE A 158 2.27 14.07 -9.89
CA PHE A 158 3.58 13.67 -10.41
C PHE A 158 3.57 13.61 -11.94
N LYS A 159 4.73 13.80 -12.57
CA LYS A 159 4.82 13.62 -14.03
C LYS A 159 4.74 12.13 -14.35
N LYS A 160 4.16 11.79 -15.51
CA LYS A 160 4.00 10.39 -15.94
C LYS A 160 5.32 9.62 -16.08
N SER A 161 6.43 10.33 -16.26
CA SER A 161 7.78 9.78 -16.34
C SER A 161 8.43 9.50 -14.98
N ASP A 162 7.84 10.00 -13.89
CA ASP A 162 8.46 9.94 -12.56
C ASP A 162 8.22 8.56 -11.93
N TYR A 163 9.18 8.13 -11.10
CA TYR A 163 9.11 6.84 -10.42
C TYR A 163 7.90 6.75 -9.47
N GLU A 164 7.56 7.86 -8.82
CA GLU A 164 6.40 7.99 -7.93
C GLU A 164 5.10 7.74 -8.69
N HIS A 165 4.96 8.30 -9.89
CA HIS A 165 3.80 8.07 -10.75
C HIS A 165 3.68 6.59 -11.12
N TYR A 166 4.80 5.95 -11.47
CA TYR A 166 4.85 4.52 -11.75
C TYR A 166 4.41 3.67 -10.55
N LEU A 167 4.95 3.94 -9.35
CA LEU A 167 4.59 3.22 -8.13
C LEU A 167 3.10 3.35 -7.79
N ILE A 168 2.56 4.57 -7.87
CA ILE A 168 1.14 4.83 -7.60
C ILE A 168 0.27 4.12 -8.65
N SER A 169 0.65 4.19 -9.92
CA SER A 169 -0.06 3.51 -11.00
C SER A 169 -0.11 2.00 -10.80
N SER A 170 0.94 1.39 -10.24
CA SER A 170 0.93 -0.05 -9.92
C SER A 170 0.00 -0.37 -8.75
N LYS A 171 -0.12 0.50 -7.75
CA LYS A 171 -1.15 0.35 -6.70
C LYS A 171 -2.56 0.43 -7.28
N ILE A 172 -2.83 1.37 -8.20
CA ILE A 172 -4.11 1.46 -8.92
C ILE A 172 -4.42 0.13 -9.63
N MET A 173 -3.44 -0.47 -10.29
CA MET A 173 -3.61 -1.76 -10.98
C MET A 173 -3.99 -2.90 -10.02
N PHE A 174 -3.36 -3.00 -8.85
CA PHE A 174 -3.78 -3.94 -7.81
C PHE A 174 -5.23 -3.72 -7.36
N LEU A 175 -5.64 -2.46 -7.16
CA LEU A 175 -7.02 -2.15 -6.76
C LEU A 175 -8.04 -2.52 -7.85
N ASP A 176 -7.66 -2.41 -9.13
CA ASP A 176 -8.50 -2.87 -10.22
C ASP A 176 -8.66 -4.39 -10.24
N PHE A 177 -7.62 -5.14 -9.89
CA PHE A 177 -7.75 -6.59 -9.67
C PHE A 177 -8.71 -6.89 -8.52
N TYR A 178 -8.59 -6.22 -7.38
CA TYR A 178 -9.46 -6.47 -6.22
C TYR A 178 -10.93 -6.12 -6.47
N ASN A 179 -11.20 -5.12 -7.32
CA ASN A 179 -12.56 -4.76 -7.72
C ASN A 179 -13.08 -5.55 -8.94
N GLY A 180 -12.26 -6.39 -9.57
CA GLY A 180 -12.66 -7.11 -10.79
C GLY A 180 -12.85 -6.22 -12.03
N ASN A 181 -12.20 -5.05 -12.08
CA ASN A 181 -12.32 -4.08 -13.18
C ASN A 181 -11.48 -4.49 -14.41
N TYR A 182 -11.72 -5.67 -14.98
CA TYR A 182 -10.87 -6.26 -16.02
C TYR A 182 -10.74 -5.42 -17.31
N SER A 183 -11.74 -4.60 -17.64
CA SER A 183 -11.67 -3.66 -18.78
C SER A 183 -10.60 -2.59 -18.56
N GLU A 184 -10.54 -2.01 -17.36
CA GLU A 184 -9.54 -1.00 -16.98
C GLU A 184 -8.15 -1.61 -16.92
N ILE A 185 -8.02 -2.82 -16.36
CA ILE A 185 -6.74 -3.55 -16.32
C ILE A 185 -6.21 -3.73 -17.74
N LYS A 186 -7.05 -4.19 -18.67
CA LYS A 186 -6.63 -4.38 -20.07
C LYS A 186 -6.16 -3.08 -20.70
N SER A 187 -6.92 -1.99 -20.55
CA SER A 187 -6.55 -0.66 -21.07
C SER A 187 -5.19 -0.20 -20.53
N LEU A 188 -4.97 -0.37 -19.22
CA LEU A 188 -3.70 -0.01 -18.58
C LEU A 188 -2.54 -0.91 -19.03
N LEU A 189 -2.76 -2.22 -19.19
CA LEU A 189 -1.74 -3.13 -19.72
C LEU A 189 -1.35 -2.74 -21.16
N ASP A 190 -2.32 -2.45 -22.02
CA ASP A 190 -2.08 -2.01 -23.39
C ASP A 190 -1.27 -0.71 -23.43
N LEU A 191 -1.61 0.26 -22.58
CA LEU A 191 -0.84 1.51 -22.44
C LEU A 191 0.59 1.24 -21.95
N ARG A 192 0.75 0.39 -20.93
CA ARG A 192 2.04 0.05 -20.33
C ARG A 192 2.96 -0.68 -21.29
N SER A 193 2.42 -1.57 -22.14
CA SER A 193 3.18 -2.30 -23.16
C SER A 193 3.89 -1.38 -24.16
N ARG A 194 3.39 -0.15 -24.33
CA ARG A 194 3.94 0.87 -25.23
C ARG A 194 4.81 1.90 -24.51
N SER A 195 4.92 1.82 -23.19
CA SER A 195 5.69 2.77 -22.38
C SER A 195 7.19 2.46 -22.46
N ARG A 196 7.97 3.40 -22.99
CA ARG A 196 9.43 3.28 -23.07
C ARG A 196 10.03 3.00 -21.70
N TYR A 197 9.57 3.71 -20.66
CA TYR A 197 10.03 3.54 -19.27
C TYR A 197 9.90 2.09 -18.81
N ILE A 198 8.74 1.48 -19.03
CA ILE A 198 8.46 0.11 -18.61
C ILE A 198 9.35 -0.86 -19.38
N THR A 199 9.43 -0.71 -20.70
CA THR A 199 10.21 -1.60 -21.56
C THR A 199 11.72 -1.48 -21.37
N SER A 200 12.22 -0.37 -20.83
CA SER A 200 13.66 -0.14 -20.62
C SER A 200 14.17 -0.58 -19.25
N LEU A 201 13.29 -0.79 -18.27
CA LEU A 201 13.68 -1.07 -16.89
C LEU A 201 13.25 -2.49 -16.48
N PRO A 202 14.19 -3.38 -16.11
CA PRO A 202 13.88 -4.79 -15.81
C PRO A 202 12.79 -4.98 -14.75
N TYR A 203 12.86 -4.24 -13.63
CA TYR A 203 11.84 -4.34 -12.58
C TYR A 203 10.44 -3.90 -13.05
N ALA A 204 10.38 -2.91 -13.93
CA ALA A 204 9.11 -2.39 -14.45
C ALA A 204 8.50 -3.32 -15.50
N THR A 205 9.35 -3.87 -16.36
CA THR A 205 8.96 -4.93 -17.30
C THR A 205 8.42 -6.15 -16.55
N ALA A 206 9.15 -6.64 -15.54
CA ALA A 206 8.73 -7.80 -14.77
C ALA A 206 7.40 -7.58 -14.03
N GLN A 207 7.18 -6.39 -13.46
CA GLN A 207 5.91 -6.07 -12.82
C GLN A 207 4.75 -5.99 -13.83
N TYR A 208 4.99 -5.45 -15.03
CA TYR A 208 4.02 -5.53 -16.12
C TYR A 208 3.72 -6.98 -16.52
N GLU A 209 4.74 -7.83 -16.65
CA GLU A 209 4.58 -9.24 -17.00
C GLU A 209 3.80 -10.00 -15.91
N PHE A 210 4.07 -9.72 -14.64
CA PHE A 210 3.29 -10.25 -13.52
C PHE A 210 1.80 -9.89 -13.65
N PHE A 211 1.47 -8.61 -13.84
CA PHE A 211 0.08 -8.17 -14.00
C PHE A 211 -0.57 -8.73 -15.26
N ASN A 212 0.14 -8.81 -16.37
CA ASN A 212 -0.38 -9.39 -17.60
C ASN A 212 -0.66 -10.89 -17.45
N GLY A 213 0.25 -11.62 -16.79
CA GLY A 213 0.02 -13.01 -16.41
C GLY A 213 -1.22 -13.17 -15.53
N ALA A 214 -1.40 -12.31 -14.52
CA ALA A 214 -2.55 -12.33 -13.63
C ALA A 214 -3.86 -12.06 -14.37
N PHE A 215 -3.85 -11.08 -15.28
CA PHE A 215 -4.97 -10.78 -16.15
C PHE A 215 -5.32 -11.95 -17.07
N LEU A 216 -4.33 -12.58 -17.71
CA LEU A 216 -4.55 -13.76 -18.55
C LEU A 216 -5.16 -14.92 -17.75
N TYR A 217 -4.66 -15.16 -16.54
CA TYR A 217 -5.17 -16.22 -15.68
C TYR A 217 -6.63 -15.96 -15.27
N LEU A 218 -6.91 -14.76 -14.75
CA LEU A 218 -8.24 -14.39 -14.23
C LEU A 218 -9.30 -14.25 -15.32
N ASN A 219 -8.91 -14.02 -16.57
CA ASN A 219 -9.83 -13.97 -17.72
C ASN A 219 -10.04 -15.36 -18.36
N ASP A 220 -10.08 -16.40 -17.53
CA ASP A 220 -10.28 -17.82 -17.87
C ASP A 220 -9.32 -18.39 -18.94
N LYS A 221 -8.08 -17.91 -18.97
CA LYS A 221 -7.04 -18.43 -19.89
C LYS A 221 -5.82 -18.98 -19.14
N PRO A 222 -5.98 -19.98 -18.23
CA PRO A 222 -4.88 -20.51 -17.44
C PRO A 222 -3.77 -21.13 -18.30
N LEU A 223 -4.10 -21.73 -19.44
CA LEU A 223 -3.10 -22.23 -20.40
C LEU A 223 -2.26 -21.09 -21.00
N THR A 224 -2.90 -19.98 -21.36
CA THR A 224 -2.21 -18.83 -21.95
C THR A 224 -1.33 -18.15 -20.92
N ALA A 225 -1.84 -18.00 -19.69
CA ALA A 225 -1.08 -17.51 -18.56
C ALA A 225 0.15 -18.39 -18.28
N ALA A 226 -0.01 -19.71 -18.21
CA ALA A 226 1.10 -20.64 -17.98
C ALA A 226 2.19 -20.52 -19.06
N LYS A 227 1.81 -20.51 -20.35
CA LYS A 227 2.76 -20.34 -21.47
C LYS A 227 3.50 -18.99 -21.40
N PHE A 228 2.77 -17.92 -21.13
CA PHE A 228 3.33 -16.57 -21.03
C PHE A 228 4.34 -16.48 -19.88
N LEU A 229 3.90 -16.86 -18.67
CA LEU A 229 4.69 -16.77 -17.44
C LEU A 229 5.90 -17.71 -17.43
N PHE A 230 5.81 -18.88 -18.07
CA PHE A 230 6.91 -19.85 -18.11
C PHE A 230 8.23 -19.23 -18.60
N SER A 231 8.17 -18.38 -19.63
CA SER A 231 9.36 -17.70 -20.18
C SER A 231 9.91 -16.57 -19.29
N LYS A 232 9.17 -16.17 -18.26
CA LYS A 232 9.43 -14.99 -17.42
C LYS A 232 9.72 -15.33 -15.96
N ALA A 233 9.57 -16.60 -15.59
CA ALA A 233 9.63 -17.06 -14.21
C ALA A 233 11.04 -17.22 -13.65
N ASN A 234 12.06 -17.21 -14.51
CA ASN A 234 13.46 -17.41 -14.11
C ASN A 234 13.92 -16.30 -13.16
N PRO A 235 14.47 -16.65 -11.99
CA PRO A 235 14.93 -15.68 -11.03
C PRO A 235 16.08 -14.84 -11.57
N THR A 236 16.08 -13.53 -11.27
CA THR A 236 17.18 -12.63 -11.63
C THR A 236 17.36 -11.54 -10.58
N ALA A 237 18.59 -11.10 -10.34
CA ALA A 237 18.89 -10.07 -9.34
C ALA A 237 18.33 -8.68 -9.70
N SER A 238 17.98 -8.44 -10.96
CA SER A 238 17.46 -7.15 -11.45
C SER A 238 15.96 -6.96 -11.24
N ILE A 239 15.26 -7.99 -10.75
CA ILE A 239 13.81 -7.98 -10.49
C ILE A 239 13.58 -8.02 -8.97
N PRO A 240 12.65 -7.23 -8.42
CA PRO A 240 12.28 -7.33 -7.01
C PRO A 240 11.80 -8.74 -6.65
N PHE A 241 12.29 -9.31 -5.55
CA PHE A 241 12.01 -10.71 -5.20
C PHE A 241 10.52 -10.99 -5.04
N GLU A 242 9.72 -10.03 -4.56
CA GLU A 242 8.27 -10.17 -4.43
C GLU A 242 7.61 -10.35 -5.80
N THR A 243 8.09 -9.64 -6.83
CA THR A 243 7.57 -9.81 -8.20
C THR A 243 7.92 -11.20 -8.73
N GLN A 244 9.13 -11.68 -8.46
CA GLN A 244 9.54 -13.04 -8.83
C GLN A 244 8.71 -14.12 -8.12
N LEU A 245 8.42 -13.94 -6.83
CA LEU A 245 7.52 -14.81 -6.06
C LEU A 245 6.11 -14.81 -6.67
N GLY A 246 5.56 -13.64 -6.98
CA GLY A 246 4.23 -13.52 -7.59
C GLY A 246 4.12 -14.22 -8.93
N ILE A 247 5.11 -14.04 -9.82
CA ILE A 247 5.18 -14.73 -11.11
C ILE A 247 5.20 -16.25 -10.91
N ASN A 248 6.04 -16.76 -10.01
CA ASN A 248 6.19 -18.20 -9.80
C ASN A 248 4.98 -18.83 -9.11
N PHE A 249 4.35 -18.16 -8.15
CA PHE A 249 3.09 -18.64 -7.57
C PHE A 249 1.98 -18.66 -8.61
N LEU A 250 1.88 -17.64 -9.46
CA LEU A 250 0.87 -17.61 -10.50
C LEU A 250 1.12 -18.67 -11.58
N LEU A 251 2.40 -18.95 -11.90
CA LEU A 251 2.79 -20.05 -12.79
C LEU A 251 2.41 -21.41 -12.20
N LEU A 252 2.62 -21.62 -10.89
CA LEU A 252 2.16 -22.83 -10.18
C LEU A 252 0.64 -22.99 -10.27
N ILE A 253 -0.10 -21.95 -9.91
CA ILE A 253 -1.58 -21.95 -9.95
C ILE A 253 -2.07 -22.27 -11.37
N SER A 254 -1.53 -21.58 -12.37
CA SER A 254 -1.90 -21.76 -13.78
C SER A 254 -1.58 -23.18 -14.26
N GLY A 255 -0.41 -23.72 -13.89
CA GLY A 255 0.02 -25.07 -14.23
C GLY A 255 -0.86 -26.14 -13.61
N ILE A 256 -1.22 -26.00 -12.33
CA ILE A 256 -2.13 -26.93 -11.63
C ILE A 256 -3.51 -26.93 -12.29
N ASP A 257 -4.02 -25.75 -12.65
CA ASP A 257 -5.36 -25.60 -13.24
C ASP A 257 -5.50 -26.24 -14.62
N ILE A 258 -4.40 -26.38 -15.36
CA ILE A 258 -4.39 -27.04 -16.67
C ILE A 258 -3.88 -28.48 -16.62
N LEU A 259 -3.62 -29.04 -15.44
CA LEU A 259 -2.99 -30.36 -15.30
C LEU A 259 -3.79 -31.48 -15.98
N SER A 260 -5.11 -31.45 -15.89
CA SER A 260 -6.00 -32.44 -16.51
C SER A 260 -6.15 -32.29 -18.02
N THR A 261 -5.99 -31.07 -18.55
CA THR A 261 -6.25 -30.76 -19.97
C THR A 261 -4.96 -30.68 -20.80
N HIS A 262 -3.85 -30.24 -20.20
CA HIS A 262 -2.56 -29.99 -20.85
C HIS A 262 -1.39 -30.52 -19.99
N PRO A 263 -1.35 -31.82 -19.67
CA PRO A 263 -0.44 -32.39 -18.66
C PRO A 263 1.04 -32.12 -18.92
N LYS A 264 1.48 -32.13 -20.19
CA LYS A 264 2.89 -31.85 -20.55
C LYS A 264 3.31 -30.41 -20.25
N ILE A 265 2.42 -29.45 -20.50
CA ILE A 265 2.70 -28.03 -20.24
C ILE A 265 2.61 -27.78 -18.74
N ALA A 266 1.57 -28.32 -18.10
CA ALA A 266 1.37 -28.26 -16.66
C ALA A 266 2.61 -28.76 -15.89
N ASP A 267 3.09 -29.97 -16.18
CA ASP A 267 4.23 -30.57 -15.50
C ASP A 267 5.51 -29.72 -15.65
N LYS A 268 5.78 -29.21 -16.85
CA LYS A 268 6.90 -28.29 -17.09
C LYS A 268 6.77 -27.01 -16.27
N SER A 269 5.61 -26.35 -16.34
CA SER A 269 5.35 -25.10 -15.60
C SER A 269 5.49 -25.29 -14.08
N ILE A 270 4.93 -26.38 -13.56
CA ILE A 270 4.98 -26.71 -12.15
C ILE A 270 6.41 -27.00 -11.69
N LYS A 271 7.15 -27.84 -12.43
CA LYS A 271 8.54 -28.19 -12.09
C LYS A 271 9.43 -26.96 -12.09
N GLU A 272 9.34 -26.11 -13.11
CA GLU A 272 10.15 -24.90 -13.20
C GLU A 272 9.81 -23.93 -12.06
N ALA A 273 8.53 -23.71 -11.79
CA ALA A 273 8.13 -22.80 -10.72
C ALA A 273 8.62 -23.28 -9.33
N PHE A 274 8.58 -24.59 -9.05
CA PHE A 274 9.16 -25.12 -7.80
C PHE A 274 10.67 -24.94 -7.73
N LYS A 275 11.39 -25.18 -8.83
CA LYS A 275 12.84 -24.97 -8.92
C LYS A 275 13.18 -23.51 -8.61
N ASN A 276 12.54 -22.58 -9.29
CA ASN A 276 12.74 -21.14 -9.14
C ASN A 276 12.40 -20.65 -7.72
N LEU A 277 11.35 -21.20 -7.09
CA LEU A 277 11.01 -20.86 -5.70
C LEU A 277 12.07 -21.32 -4.69
N GLU A 278 12.75 -22.45 -4.93
CA GLU A 278 13.87 -22.85 -4.07
C GLU A 278 15.10 -21.97 -4.29
N GLU A 279 15.37 -21.52 -5.52
CA GLU A 279 16.42 -20.54 -5.83
C GLU A 279 16.15 -19.21 -5.10
N ILE A 280 14.95 -18.64 -5.25
CA ILE A 280 14.55 -17.39 -4.56
C ILE A 280 14.69 -17.53 -3.04
N LYS A 281 14.32 -18.69 -2.48
CA LYS A 281 14.41 -18.96 -1.04
C LYS A 281 15.86 -19.06 -0.55
N ALA A 282 16.79 -19.50 -1.40
CA ALA A 282 18.21 -19.56 -1.05
C ALA A 282 18.80 -18.14 -0.92
N ASP A 283 18.36 -17.22 -1.78
CA ASP A 283 18.89 -15.86 -1.84
C ASP A 283 18.16 -14.86 -0.92
N HIS A 284 16.92 -15.18 -0.51
CA HIS A 284 16.06 -14.25 0.24
C HIS A 284 15.37 -14.88 1.45
N SER A 285 15.21 -14.09 2.51
CA SER A 285 14.42 -14.49 3.68
C SER A 285 12.92 -14.36 3.38
N LEU A 286 12.25 -15.49 3.20
CA LEU A 286 10.81 -15.53 2.97
C LEU A 286 10.00 -15.17 4.23
N GLY A 287 8.89 -14.45 4.03
CA GLY A 287 7.89 -14.19 5.06
C GLY A 287 7.24 -15.48 5.59
N LYS A 288 6.62 -15.40 6.77
CA LYS A 288 5.94 -16.56 7.39
C LYS A 288 4.79 -17.06 6.50
N ARG A 289 4.03 -16.14 5.89
CA ARG A 289 2.99 -16.44 4.91
C ARG A 289 3.54 -17.20 3.70
N ASP A 290 4.57 -16.68 3.04
CA ASP A 290 5.14 -17.31 1.82
C ASP A 290 5.68 -18.72 2.10
N LYS A 291 6.34 -18.91 3.25
CA LYS A 291 6.80 -20.24 3.72
C LYS A 291 5.63 -21.21 3.88
N LEU A 292 4.50 -20.73 4.41
CA LEU A 292 3.29 -21.52 4.59
C LEU A 292 2.63 -21.87 3.24
N LEU A 293 2.58 -20.91 2.31
CA LEU A 293 2.06 -21.13 0.95
C LEU A 293 2.88 -22.18 0.19
N ILE A 294 4.22 -22.08 0.22
CA ILE A 294 5.11 -23.08 -0.39
C ILE A 294 4.89 -24.47 0.23
N ARG A 295 4.71 -24.55 1.56
CA ARG A 295 4.39 -25.81 2.25
C ARG A 295 3.07 -26.42 1.75
N ILE A 296 2.04 -25.59 1.54
CA ILE A 296 0.76 -26.04 0.99
C ILE A 296 0.95 -26.58 -0.43
N PHE A 297 1.66 -25.87 -1.31
CA PHE A 297 1.95 -26.36 -2.66
C PHE A 297 2.74 -27.67 -2.66
N LYS A 298 3.71 -27.84 -1.76
CA LYS A 298 4.45 -29.10 -1.60
C LYS A 298 3.54 -30.25 -1.15
N LYS A 299 2.59 -29.99 -0.24
CA LYS A 299 1.60 -31.00 0.20
C LYS A 299 0.64 -31.40 -0.92
N LEU A 300 0.24 -30.45 -1.78
CA LEU A 300 -0.52 -30.71 -3.01
C LEU A 300 0.27 -31.59 -3.98
N LYS A 301 1.52 -31.22 -4.27
CA LYS A 301 2.42 -32.01 -5.14
C LYS A 301 2.59 -33.46 -4.65
N ALA A 302 2.82 -33.65 -3.35
CA ALA A 302 3.00 -34.98 -2.76
C ALA A 302 1.76 -35.90 -2.90
N ARG A 303 0.60 -35.32 -3.21
CA ARG A 303 -0.67 -36.03 -3.41
C ARG A 303 -1.18 -35.88 -4.84
N ASN A 304 -0.28 -35.67 -5.79
CA ASN A 304 -0.59 -35.53 -7.22
C ASN A 304 -1.67 -34.49 -7.54
N TYR A 305 -1.74 -33.42 -6.73
CA TYR A 305 -2.73 -32.34 -6.87
C TYR A 305 -4.19 -32.80 -6.74
N ASP A 306 -4.42 -33.92 -6.06
CA ASP A 306 -5.74 -34.36 -5.66
C ASP A 306 -6.26 -33.48 -4.50
N PHE A 307 -7.19 -32.59 -4.80
CA PHE A 307 -7.75 -31.68 -3.81
C PHE A 307 -8.65 -32.40 -2.79
N GLU A 308 -9.36 -33.46 -3.17
CA GLU A 308 -10.23 -34.20 -2.25
C GLU A 308 -9.40 -34.86 -1.14
N VAL A 309 -8.25 -35.44 -1.51
CA VAL A 309 -7.33 -36.07 -0.57
C VAL A 309 -6.47 -35.04 0.18
N THR A 310 -6.08 -33.94 -0.47
CA THR A 310 -5.13 -32.99 0.13
C THR A 310 -5.80 -32.03 1.10
N LEU A 311 -7.02 -31.57 0.83
CA LEU A 311 -7.69 -30.53 1.62
C LEU A 311 -7.76 -30.86 3.12
N PRO A 312 -8.13 -32.08 3.57
CA PRO A 312 -8.10 -32.43 4.99
C PRO A 312 -6.71 -32.27 5.63
N VAL A 313 -5.64 -32.51 4.86
CA VAL A 313 -4.24 -32.47 5.35
C VAL A 313 -3.68 -31.04 5.43
N ILE A 314 -4.23 -30.11 4.65
CA ILE A 314 -3.84 -28.69 4.66
C ILE A 314 -4.83 -27.80 5.41
N ALA A 315 -5.90 -28.36 5.99
CA ALA A 315 -6.96 -27.60 6.63
C ALA A 315 -6.43 -26.65 7.73
N GLU A 316 -5.53 -27.12 8.58
CA GLU A 316 -4.90 -26.30 9.61
C GLU A 316 -4.07 -25.16 8.99
N ASN A 317 -3.29 -25.43 7.94
CA ASN A 317 -2.50 -24.41 7.25
C ASN A 317 -3.40 -23.36 6.58
N LEU A 318 -4.55 -23.76 6.02
CA LEU A 318 -5.54 -22.82 5.46
C LEU A 318 -6.21 -21.99 6.56
N GLN A 319 -6.41 -22.54 7.75
CA GLN A 319 -6.92 -21.76 8.89
C GLN A 319 -5.87 -20.75 9.38
N GLU A 320 -4.59 -21.12 9.44
CA GLU A 320 -3.50 -20.20 9.80
C GLU A 320 -3.46 -18.97 8.88
N LEU A 321 -3.62 -19.16 7.55
CA LEU A 321 -3.67 -18.07 6.58
C LEU A 321 -4.83 -17.08 6.80
N LYS A 322 -5.88 -17.48 7.54
CA LYS A 322 -7.04 -16.65 7.86
C LYS A 322 -6.94 -15.95 9.22
N ARG A 323 -6.00 -16.34 10.09
CA ARG A 323 -5.85 -15.75 11.42
C ARG A 323 -5.16 -14.40 11.34
N ASP A 324 -5.59 -13.46 12.19
CA ASP A 324 -5.06 -12.08 12.28
C ASP A 324 -3.64 -12.10 12.92
N SER A 325 -2.64 -12.50 12.12
CA SER A 325 -1.27 -12.84 12.52
C SER A 325 -0.28 -12.57 11.37
N ASP A 326 0.99 -12.94 11.54
CA ASP A 326 2.05 -12.85 10.51
C ASP A 326 1.76 -13.64 9.22
N TYR A 327 0.68 -14.44 9.19
CA TYR A 327 0.24 -15.22 8.02
C TYR A 327 -0.86 -14.53 7.21
N LYS A 328 -1.34 -13.35 7.64
CA LYS A 328 -2.42 -12.63 6.96
C LYS A 328 -1.96 -12.14 5.59
N TRP A 329 -2.87 -12.19 4.63
CA TRP A 329 -2.66 -11.54 3.34
C TRP A 329 -2.55 -10.03 3.51
N THR A 330 -1.59 -9.43 2.81
CA THR A 330 -1.34 -7.99 2.84
C THR A 330 -1.74 -7.40 1.48
N PRO A 331 -2.54 -6.32 1.44
CA PRO A 331 -2.81 -5.61 0.20
C PRO A 331 -1.53 -5.18 -0.51
N PHE A 332 -1.55 -5.16 -1.85
CA PHE A 332 -0.40 -4.87 -2.71
C PHE A 332 0.75 -5.88 -2.62
N SER A 333 0.53 -7.04 -1.99
CA SER A 333 1.49 -8.15 -2.04
C SER A 333 1.52 -8.79 -3.43
N HIS A 334 2.46 -9.70 -3.60
CA HIS A 334 2.62 -10.50 -4.82
C HIS A 334 1.51 -11.54 -5.03
N GLU A 335 0.53 -11.64 -4.11
CA GLU A 335 -0.66 -12.48 -4.24
C GLU A 335 -1.85 -11.65 -4.77
N VAL A 336 -1.87 -11.39 -6.09
CA VAL A 336 -3.06 -10.85 -6.78
C VAL A 336 -4.20 -11.86 -6.75
N VAL A 337 -3.88 -13.14 -6.94
CA VAL A 337 -4.80 -14.26 -6.70
C VAL A 337 -4.50 -14.79 -5.31
N ARG A 338 -5.44 -14.62 -4.38
CA ARG A 338 -5.31 -15.14 -3.02
C ARG A 338 -5.31 -16.66 -3.05
N ILE A 339 -4.20 -17.28 -2.70
CA ILE A 339 -4.00 -18.73 -2.83
C ILE A 339 -5.00 -19.50 -1.95
N GLU A 340 -5.30 -19.01 -0.74
CA GLU A 340 -6.29 -19.63 0.13
C GLU A 340 -7.70 -19.60 -0.48
N GLU A 341 -8.06 -18.53 -1.19
CA GLU A 341 -9.36 -18.42 -1.86
C GLU A 341 -9.41 -19.33 -3.09
N TRP A 342 -8.35 -19.36 -3.89
CA TRP A 342 -8.22 -20.27 -5.02
C TRP A 342 -8.35 -21.74 -4.60
N ILE A 343 -7.66 -22.17 -3.55
CA ILE A 343 -7.77 -23.54 -3.01
C ILE A 343 -9.22 -23.83 -2.57
N ASN A 344 -9.85 -22.91 -1.84
CA ASN A 344 -11.24 -23.08 -1.40
C ASN A 344 -12.22 -23.18 -2.59
N ALA A 345 -11.97 -22.45 -3.68
CA ALA A 345 -12.79 -22.53 -4.90
C ALA A 345 -12.66 -23.89 -5.60
N LYS A 346 -11.52 -24.59 -5.48
CA LYS A 346 -11.38 -25.97 -5.99
C LYS A 346 -12.26 -26.97 -5.22
N ASN A 347 -12.44 -26.76 -3.92
CA ASN A 347 -13.32 -27.58 -3.10
C ASN A 347 -14.80 -27.43 -3.49
N GLN A 348 -15.23 -26.24 -3.91
CA GLN A 348 -16.63 -26.01 -4.30
C GLN A 348 -16.97 -26.62 -5.67
N LYS A 349 -15.97 -26.83 -6.55
CA LYS A 349 -16.15 -27.47 -7.85
C LYS A 349 -16.21 -29.01 -7.78
N SER A 350 -15.70 -29.64 -6.71
CA SER A 350 -15.82 -31.10 -6.48
C SER A 350 -17.18 -31.50 -5.88
N VAL A 351 -17.89 -30.58 -5.22
CA VAL A 351 -19.29 -30.78 -4.80
C VAL A 351 -20.21 -30.52 -6.00
N LYS A 352 -20.51 -31.56 -6.79
CA LYS A 352 -21.43 -31.47 -7.94
C LYS A 352 -22.73 -30.72 -7.57
N PRO A 353 -23.24 -29.81 -8.42
CA PRO A 353 -24.59 -29.29 -8.25
C PRO A 353 -25.56 -30.45 -8.43
N THR A 354 -26.35 -30.73 -7.38
CA THR A 354 -27.51 -31.60 -7.47
C THR A 354 -28.39 -31.04 -8.57
N LYS A 355 -28.60 -31.81 -9.64
CA LYS A 355 -29.45 -31.44 -10.78
C LYS A 355 -30.82 -30.99 -10.24
N LYS A 356 -31.06 -29.67 -10.18
CA LYS A 356 -32.44 -29.16 -10.11
C LYS A 356 -33.09 -29.56 -11.43
N LYS A 357 -34.01 -30.53 -11.35
CA LYS A 357 -34.93 -30.87 -12.45
C LYS A 357 -35.58 -29.57 -12.91
N THR A 358 -35.27 -29.18 -14.14
CA THR A 358 -35.93 -28.10 -14.84
C THR A 358 -37.34 -28.56 -15.17
N THR A 359 -38.31 -28.20 -14.33
CA THR A 359 -39.72 -28.28 -14.73
C THR A 359 -39.96 -27.13 -15.70
N ARG A 360 -39.86 -27.40 -17.00
CA ARG A 360 -40.43 -26.53 -18.04
C ARG A 360 -41.92 -26.37 -17.75
N LYS A 361 -42.36 -25.16 -17.39
CA LYS A 361 -43.74 -24.74 -17.64
C LYS A 361 -43.74 -23.85 -18.87
N ILE A 362 -44.41 -24.37 -19.88
CA ILE A 362 -44.78 -23.76 -21.14
C ILE A 362 -45.66 -22.53 -20.82
N VAL A 363 -45.26 -21.35 -21.29
CA VAL A 363 -46.16 -20.20 -21.38
C VAL A 363 -46.87 -20.33 -22.72
N ALA A 364 -48.14 -20.73 -22.69
CA ALA A 364 -49.04 -20.57 -23.82
C ALA A 364 -49.45 -19.10 -23.91
N LYS A 365 -49.38 -18.53 -25.12
CA LYS A 365 -49.97 -17.24 -25.48
C LYS A 365 -51.49 -17.33 -25.43
N ALA A 366 -52.11 -16.34 -24.80
CA ALA A 366 -53.25 -15.57 -25.31
C ALA A 366 -53.27 -14.24 -24.55
#